data_AF-A0A645CHU2-F1
#
_entry.id   AF-A0A645CHU2-F1
#
_cell.length_a   1.000
_cell.length_b   1.000
_cell.length_c   1.000
_cell.angle_alpha   90.00
_cell.angle_beta   90.00
_cell.angle_gamma   90.00
#
_symmetry.space_group_name_H-M   'P 1'
#
loop_
_entity.id
_entity.type
_entity.pdbx_description
1 polymer ?
#
loop_
_entity_poly.entity_id
_entity_poly.type
_entity_poly.pdbx_seq_one_letter_code
_entity_poly.pdbx_strand_id
1 'polypeptide(L)'
;MDILNQSERFSFRLSPLFVAIVAFCFSMTIGVVWEFFEFSMDIFFGMDMQKDTIIHTVRSVALDPTGKQKIVVIKDISEVVVNGQELGVGGYLDIGLIDTMKDLFVNFIGAVAFCLAGYFYLRYRTKKAAFIERFIPTLVERDEQSKN
;
A
#
# COMPACT_ATOMS: atom_id res chain seq x y z
N MET A 1 -9.91 2.65 32.40
CA MET A 1 -8.92 2.87 31.34
C MET A 1 -8.30 4.26 31.51
N ASP A 2 -7.77 4.53 32.70
CA ASP A 2 -7.08 5.79 33.08
C ASP A 2 -5.63 5.53 33.49
N ILE A 3 -5.16 4.29 33.31
CA ILE A 3 -3.84 3.84 33.78
C ILE A 3 -2.75 3.98 32.71
N LEU A 4 -3.11 4.34 31.48
CA LEU A 4 -2.17 4.56 30.37
C LEU A 4 -2.01 6.05 30.01
N ASN A 5 -2.65 6.95 30.75
CA ASN A 5 -2.68 8.38 30.44
C ASN A 5 -2.07 9.25 31.56
N GLN A 6 -1.01 8.75 32.21
CA GLN A 6 -0.26 9.49 33.23
C GLN A 6 1.24 9.51 32.97
N SER A 7 1.63 9.92 31.77
CA SER A 7 2.96 10.49 31.57
C SER A 7 2.88 11.68 30.62
N GLU A 8 2.68 12.86 31.22
CA GLU A 8 3.16 14.07 30.58
C GLU A 8 4.65 13.91 30.27
N ARG A 9 5.04 14.35 29.06
CA ARG A 9 6.42 14.37 28.50
C ARG A 9 6.87 13.11 27.75
N PHE A 10 6.10 12.72 26.75
CA PHE A 10 6.72 12.43 25.46
C PHE A 10 6.10 13.33 24.38
N SER A 11 6.35 14.65 24.48
CA SER A 11 6.34 15.50 23.30
C SER A 11 7.55 15.10 22.46
N PHE A 12 7.46 13.94 21.81
CA PHE A 12 8.47 13.49 20.88
C PHE A 12 8.50 14.58 19.80
N ARG A 13 9.52 15.45 19.84
CA ARG A 13 9.82 16.39 18.74
C ARG A 13 10.29 15.56 17.55
N LEU A 14 9.44 14.67 17.06
CA LEU A 14 9.73 13.88 15.87
C LEU A 14 9.81 14.85 14.72
N SER A 15 10.95 14.83 14.03
CA SER A 15 11.10 15.56 12.78
C SER A 15 9.92 15.17 11.86
N PRO A 16 9.24 16.13 11.21
CA PRO A 16 8.21 15.84 10.23
C PRO A 16 8.63 14.79 9.20
N LEU A 17 9.93 14.74 8.88
CA LEU A 17 10.51 13.72 8.01
C LEU A 17 10.43 12.31 8.61
N PHE A 18 10.74 12.15 9.90
CA PHE A 18 10.68 10.85 10.56
C PHE A 18 9.24 10.32 10.59
N VAL A 19 8.27 11.18 10.90
CA VAL A 19 6.84 10.81 10.89
C VAL A 19 6.41 10.36 9.49
N ALA A 20 6.84 11.09 8.44
CA ALA A 20 6.53 10.74 7.06
C ALA A 20 7.13 9.38 6.65
N ILE A 21 8.38 9.10 7.02
CA ILE A 21 9.03 7.82 6.71
C ILE A 21 8.35 6.66 7.44
N VAL A 22 8.07 6.81 8.74
CA VAL A 22 7.39 5.75 9.52
C VAL A 22 5.99 5.47 8.97
N ALA A 23 5.23 6.53 8.64
CA ALA A 23 3.91 6.40 8.02
C ALA A 23 3.99 5.70 6.66
N PHE A 24 4.99 6.05 5.83
CA PHE A 24 5.23 5.40 4.56
C PHE A 24 5.51 3.90 4.71
N CYS A 25 6.44 3.53 5.59
CA CYS A 25 6.78 2.13 5.84
C CYS A 25 5.57 1.34 6.34
N PHE A 26 4.80 1.91 7.28
CA PHE A 26 3.59 1.27 7.80
C PHE A 26 2.53 1.06 6.70
N SER A 27 2.32 2.05 5.83
CA SER A 27 1.39 1.94 4.68
C SER A 27 1.83 0.83 3.71
N MET A 28 3.12 0.75 3.41
CA MET A 28 3.66 -0.31 2.55
C MET A 28 3.49 -1.70 3.18
N THR A 29 3.72 -1.84 4.49
CA THR A 29 3.53 -3.10 5.20
C THR A 29 2.08 -3.57 5.12
N ILE A 30 1.09 -2.68 5.29
CA ILE A 30 -0.33 -3.05 5.15
C ILE A 30 -0.63 -3.54 3.73
N GLY A 31 -0.12 -2.84 2.70
CA GLY A 31 -0.29 -3.27 1.31
C GLY A 31 0.25 -4.67 1.06
N VAL A 32 1.48 -4.98 1.51
CA VAL A 32 2.04 -6.33 1.36
C VAL A 32 1.24 -7.38 2.13
N VAL A 33 0.73 -7.06 3.32
CA VAL A 33 -0.14 -7.98 4.08
C VAL A 33 -1.43 -8.28 3.33
N TRP A 34 -1.98 -7.30 2.61
CA TRP A 34 -3.14 -7.51 1.74
C TRP A 34 -2.82 -8.49 0.61
N GLU A 35 -1.71 -8.30 -0.11
CA GLU A 35 -1.28 -9.24 -1.16
C GLU A 35 -1.09 -10.68 -0.64
N PHE A 36 -0.54 -10.83 0.57
CA PHE A 36 -0.42 -12.15 1.19
C PHE A 36 -1.78 -12.77 1.50
N PHE A 37 -2.76 -11.96 1.88
CA PHE A 37 -4.11 -12.43 2.12
C PHE A 37 -4.76 -12.91 0.81
N GLU A 38 -4.68 -12.12 -0.26
CA GLU A 38 -5.23 -12.49 -1.57
C GLU A 38 -4.64 -13.78 -2.10
N PHE A 39 -3.30 -13.86 -2.17
CA PHE A 39 -2.61 -15.08 -2.60
C PHE A 39 -2.97 -16.29 -1.72
N SER A 40 -3.07 -16.11 -0.41
CA SER A 40 -3.47 -17.20 0.50
C SER A 40 -4.90 -17.65 0.23
N MET A 41 -5.81 -16.72 -0.01
CA MET A 41 -7.20 -17.02 -0.32
C MET A 41 -7.35 -17.78 -1.63
N ASP A 42 -6.58 -17.41 -2.66
CA ASP A 42 -6.62 -18.04 -3.97
C ASP A 42 -6.07 -19.48 -3.90
N ILE A 43 -4.96 -19.69 -3.18
CA ILE A 43 -4.35 -21.02 -3.05
C ILE A 43 -5.14 -21.94 -2.12
N PHE A 44 -5.56 -21.47 -0.93
CA PHE A 44 -6.15 -22.35 0.08
C PHE A 44 -7.66 -22.51 -0.05
N PHE A 45 -8.34 -21.50 -0.58
CA PHE A 45 -9.81 -21.50 -0.67
C PHE A 45 -10.30 -21.53 -2.11
N GLY A 46 -9.41 -21.50 -3.11
CA GLY A 46 -9.78 -21.53 -4.53
C GLY A 46 -10.60 -20.32 -4.94
N MET A 47 -10.37 -19.18 -4.28
CA MET A 47 -10.97 -17.91 -4.67
C MET A 47 -10.18 -17.28 -5.83
N ASP A 48 -10.74 -16.19 -6.37
CA ASP A 48 -10.17 -15.39 -7.46
C ASP A 48 -10.06 -13.94 -6.97
N MET A 49 -9.25 -13.72 -5.94
CA MET A 49 -8.98 -12.39 -5.41
C MET A 49 -8.02 -11.64 -6.31
N GLN A 50 -6.91 -12.27 -6.71
CA GLN A 50 -5.98 -11.70 -7.68
C GLN A 50 -6.58 -11.73 -9.09
N LYS A 51 -6.52 -10.62 -9.82
CA LYS A 51 -7.16 -10.52 -11.13
C LYS A 51 -6.29 -11.00 -12.28
N ASP A 52 -6.88 -11.87 -13.09
CA ASP A 52 -6.26 -12.38 -14.30
C ASP A 52 -5.93 -11.28 -15.32
N THR A 53 -4.78 -11.42 -15.97
CA THR A 53 -4.39 -10.57 -17.10
C THR A 53 -3.98 -11.41 -18.31
N ILE A 54 -4.43 -11.01 -19.49
CA ILE A 54 -4.05 -11.66 -20.75
C ILE A 54 -2.77 -10.99 -21.27
N ILE A 55 -1.72 -11.77 -21.44
CA ILE A 55 -0.44 -11.32 -22.01
C ILE A 55 -0.10 -12.09 -23.28
N HIS A 56 0.57 -11.40 -24.21
CA HIS A 56 0.95 -11.97 -25.50
C HIS A 56 2.45 -12.26 -25.61
N THR A 57 3.20 -12.08 -24.53
CA THR A 57 4.65 -12.29 -24.52
C THR A 57 5.10 -12.83 -23.18
N VAL A 58 5.75 -13.99 -23.20
CA VAL A 58 6.39 -14.59 -22.02
C VAL A 58 7.90 -14.49 -22.19
N ARG A 59 8.58 -14.00 -21.15
CA ARG A 59 10.04 -13.97 -21.05
C ARG A 59 10.43 -14.78 -19.83
N SER A 60 11.07 -15.93 -20.04
CA SER A 60 11.41 -16.83 -18.94
C SER A 60 12.74 -17.51 -19.16
N VAL A 61 13.50 -17.63 -18.07
CA VAL A 61 14.74 -18.41 -18.02
C VAL A 61 14.44 -19.90 -17.79
N ALA A 62 13.28 -20.23 -17.21
CA ALA A 62 12.86 -21.62 -16.99
C ALA A 62 12.68 -22.40 -18.32
N LEU A 63 12.53 -21.68 -19.43
CA LEU A 63 12.41 -22.23 -20.77
C LEU A 63 13.78 -22.45 -21.45
N ASP A 64 14.90 -22.13 -20.80
CA ASP A 64 16.24 -22.37 -21.36
C ASP A 64 16.57 -23.87 -21.41
N PRO A 65 16.63 -24.48 -22.60
CA PRO A 65 16.94 -25.91 -22.71
C PRO A 65 18.41 -26.21 -22.37
N THR A 66 19.26 -25.18 -22.28
CA THR A 66 20.70 -25.33 -22.06
C THR A 66 21.11 -25.21 -20.58
N GLY A 67 20.21 -24.77 -19.70
CA GLY A 67 20.50 -24.54 -18.28
C GLY A 67 21.50 -23.42 -18.01
N LYS A 68 21.78 -22.54 -18.99
CA LYS A 68 22.78 -21.46 -18.91
C LYS A 68 22.19 -20.12 -18.45
N GLN A 69 20.99 -20.13 -17.88
CA GLN A 69 20.25 -18.95 -17.43
C GLN A 69 19.96 -17.95 -18.56
N LYS A 70 19.78 -18.42 -19.80
CA LYS A 70 19.44 -17.55 -20.92
C LYS A 70 17.94 -17.22 -20.93
N ILE A 71 17.61 -15.96 -21.18
CA ILE A 71 16.21 -15.55 -21.31
C ILE A 71 15.68 -16.05 -22.65
N VAL A 72 14.67 -16.92 -22.59
CA VAL A 72 13.90 -17.35 -23.76
C VAL A 72 12.64 -16.48 -23.84
N VAL A 73 12.31 -16.06 -25.05
CA VAL A 73 11.18 -15.15 -25.31
C VAL A 73 10.21 -15.82 -26.26
N ILE A 74 8.97 -15.98 -25.82
CA ILE A 74 7.84 -16.37 -26.65
C ILE A 74 7.03 -15.10 -26.91
N LYS A 75 6.84 -14.75 -28.17
CA LYS A 75 6.07 -13.58 -28.61
C LYS A 75 4.82 -14.01 -29.35
N ASP A 76 3.92 -13.06 -29.54
CA ASP A 76 2.72 -13.20 -30.37
C ASP A 76 1.86 -14.40 -29.96
N ILE A 77 1.73 -14.61 -28.65
CA ILE A 77 0.87 -15.67 -28.10
C ILE A 77 -0.58 -15.30 -28.38
N SER A 78 -1.22 -16.03 -29.27
CA SER A 78 -2.65 -15.92 -29.59
C SER A 78 -3.49 -16.96 -28.87
N GLU A 79 -2.89 -18.06 -28.41
CA GLU A 79 -3.62 -19.22 -27.92
C GLU A 79 -2.77 -20.05 -26.96
N VAL A 80 -3.43 -20.66 -25.98
CA VAL A 80 -2.85 -21.64 -25.06
C VAL A 80 -3.75 -22.86 -25.03
N VAL A 81 -3.18 -24.04 -25.23
CA VAL A 81 -3.89 -25.31 -25.20
C VAL A 81 -3.60 -26.03 -23.87
N VAL A 82 -4.65 -26.37 -23.12
CA VAL A 82 -4.57 -27.10 -21.86
C VAL A 82 -5.32 -28.42 -22.02
N ASN A 83 -4.63 -29.55 -21.81
CA ASN A 83 -5.20 -30.88 -21.97
C ASN A 83 -5.85 -31.15 -23.34
N GLY A 84 -5.29 -30.56 -24.41
CA GLY A 84 -5.79 -30.71 -25.78
C GLY A 84 -6.99 -29.84 -26.13
N GLN A 85 -7.43 -28.95 -25.22
CA GLN A 85 -8.47 -27.96 -25.50
C GLN A 85 -7.89 -26.55 -25.46
N GLU A 86 -8.33 -25.72 -26.40
CA GLU A 86 -7.97 -24.31 -26.42
C GLU A 86 -8.58 -23.60 -25.21
N LEU A 87 -7.79 -22.79 -24.52
CA LEU A 87 -8.26 -22.01 -23.37
C LEU A 87 -9.23 -20.89 -23.81
N GLY A 88 -9.15 -20.44 -25.07
CA GLY A 88 -10.11 -19.51 -25.67
C GLY A 88 -9.98 -18.04 -25.23
N VAL A 89 -8.93 -17.68 -24.48
CA VAL A 89 -8.72 -16.32 -23.95
C VAL A 89 -7.92 -15.40 -24.89
N GLY A 90 -7.44 -15.91 -26.04
CA GLY A 90 -6.73 -15.09 -27.02
C GLY A 90 -5.29 -14.71 -26.64
N GLY A 91 -4.68 -15.39 -25.66
CA GLY A 91 -3.32 -15.15 -25.20
C GLY A 91 -2.92 -16.07 -24.05
N TYR A 92 -1.84 -15.73 -23.34
CA TYR A 92 -1.45 -16.40 -22.11
C TYR A 92 -2.13 -15.75 -20.90
N LEU A 93 -2.74 -16.56 -20.06
CA LEU A 93 -3.43 -16.12 -18.84
C LEU A 93 -2.43 -16.02 -17.68
N ASP A 94 -2.16 -14.82 -17.21
CA ASP A 94 -1.41 -14.54 -15.98
C ASP A 94 -2.38 -14.43 -14.81
N ILE A 95 -2.24 -15.31 -13.82
CA ILE A 95 -3.20 -15.50 -12.72
C ILE A 95 -3.02 -14.54 -11.54
N GLY A 96 -2.49 -13.34 -11.77
CA GLY A 96 -2.46 -12.30 -10.73
C GLY A 96 -1.13 -11.62 -10.46
N LEU A 97 -0.03 -11.97 -11.15
CA LEU A 97 1.24 -11.28 -10.98
C LEU A 97 1.11 -9.80 -11.35
N ILE A 98 0.44 -9.52 -12.48
CA ILE A 98 0.24 -8.15 -12.94
C ILE A 98 -0.66 -7.36 -11.99
N ASP A 99 -1.70 -8.00 -11.44
CA ASP A 99 -2.63 -7.38 -10.50
C ASP A 99 -1.94 -7.05 -9.17
N THR A 100 -1.25 -8.02 -8.58
CA THR A 100 -0.42 -7.84 -7.35
C THR A 100 0.52 -6.64 -7.50
N MET A 101 1.24 -6.59 -8.62
CA MET A 101 2.19 -5.51 -8.86
C MET A 101 1.50 -4.16 -9.02
N LYS A 102 0.36 -4.13 -9.70
CA LYS A 102 -0.44 -2.92 -9.88
C LYS A 102 -0.94 -2.39 -8.53
N ASP A 103 -1.43 -3.26 -7.65
CA ASP A 103 -1.94 -2.86 -6.33
C ASP A 103 -0.83 -2.34 -5.42
N LEU A 104 0.34 -2.99 -5.43
CA LEU A 104 1.53 -2.48 -4.76
C LEU A 104 2.00 -1.13 -5.32
N PHE A 105 1.94 -0.91 -6.64
CA PHE A 105 2.27 0.39 -7.24
C PHE A 105 1.27 1.48 -6.86
N VAL A 106 -0.02 1.18 -6.88
CA VAL A 106 -1.07 2.12 -6.47
C VAL A 106 -0.91 2.50 -5.00
N ASN A 107 -0.67 1.51 -4.12
CA ASN A 107 -0.37 1.75 -2.71
C ASN A 107 0.89 2.60 -2.53
N PHE A 108 1.98 2.29 -3.24
CA PHE A 108 3.24 3.03 -3.19
C PHE A 108 3.05 4.50 -3.57
N ILE A 109 2.42 4.77 -4.72
CA ILE A 109 2.17 6.15 -5.19
C ILE A 109 1.27 6.90 -4.20
N GLY A 110 0.20 6.25 -3.71
CA GLY A 110 -0.69 6.81 -2.69
C GLY A 110 0.05 7.16 -1.40
N ALA A 111 0.88 6.26 -0.90
CA ALA A 111 1.69 6.46 0.29
C ALA A 111 2.70 7.60 0.12
N VAL A 112 3.39 7.69 -1.02
CA VAL A 112 4.30 8.80 -1.33
C VAL A 112 3.55 10.13 -1.34
N ALA A 113 2.42 10.21 -2.06
CA ALA A 113 1.63 11.43 -2.15
C ALA A 113 1.13 11.88 -0.76
N PHE A 114 0.60 10.94 0.03
CA PHE A 114 0.14 11.19 1.39
C PHE A 114 1.27 11.66 2.31
N CYS A 115 2.44 11.02 2.25
CA CYS A 115 3.59 11.38 3.08
C CYS A 115 4.17 12.75 2.70
N LEU A 116 4.20 13.11 1.42
CA LEU A 116 4.60 14.44 0.96
C LEU A 116 3.62 15.53 1.45
N ALA A 117 2.32 15.30 1.28
CA ALA A 117 1.29 16.21 1.77
C ALA A 117 1.37 16.39 3.29
N GLY A 118 1.49 15.28 4.04
CA GLY A 118 1.65 15.29 5.50
C GLY A 118 2.93 15.99 5.95
N TYR A 119 4.05 15.78 5.26
CA TYR A 119 5.31 16.46 5.54
C TYR A 119 5.19 17.97 5.38
N PHE A 120 4.64 18.45 4.27
CA PHE A 120 4.45 19.89 4.04
C PHE A 120 3.45 20.49 5.03
N TYR A 121 2.36 19.77 5.33
CA TYR A 121 1.40 20.19 6.34
C TYR A 121 2.07 20.42 7.70
N LEU A 122 2.87 19.46 8.19
CA LEU A 122 3.59 19.57 9.45
C LEU A 122 4.69 20.64 9.41
N ARG A 123 5.38 20.81 8.27
CA ARG A 123 6.46 21.80 8.10
C ARG A 123 5.95 23.24 8.05
N TYR A 124 4.77 23.48 7.47
CA TYR A 124 4.22 24.84 7.31
C TYR A 124 3.22 25.24 8.40
N ARG A 125 2.83 24.32 9.30
CA ARG A 125 1.93 24.60 10.45
C ARG A 125 2.44 25.69 11.40
N THR A 126 3.74 25.96 11.44
CA THR A 126 4.33 27.00 12.32
C THR A 126 3.98 28.44 11.92
N LYS A 127 3.42 28.72 10.72
CA LYS A 127 3.16 30.11 10.28
C LYS A 127 1.69 30.49 10.02
N LYS A 128 0.73 29.55 10.05
CA LYS A 128 -0.69 29.84 9.67
C LYS A 128 -1.73 29.14 10.54
N ALA A 129 -1.49 29.01 11.84
CA ALA A 129 -2.47 28.44 12.78
C ALA A 129 -3.68 29.35 13.09
N ALA A 130 -3.74 30.58 12.58
CA ALA A 130 -4.83 31.51 12.86
C ALA A 130 -6.21 31.04 12.36
N PHE A 131 -6.27 30.15 11.35
CA PHE A 131 -7.56 29.67 10.82
C PHE A 131 -8.12 28.47 11.62
N ILE A 132 -7.26 27.71 12.30
CA ILE A 132 -7.63 26.48 13.00
C ILE A 132 -8.05 26.77 14.46
N GLU A 133 -7.64 27.90 15.04
CA GLU A 133 -8.14 28.36 16.35
C GLU A 133 -9.66 28.49 16.43
N ARG A 134 -10.36 28.64 15.28
CA ARG A 134 -11.81 28.74 15.22
C ARG A 134 -12.56 27.40 15.26
N PHE A 135 -11.84 26.29 15.10
CA PHE A 135 -12.41 24.94 15.02
C PHE A 135 -11.97 24.02 16.15
N ILE A 136 -11.04 24.47 17.01
CA ILE A 136 -10.65 23.73 18.21
C ILE A 136 -11.46 24.32 19.38
N PRO A 137 -12.37 23.56 20.01
CA PRO A 137 -13.02 23.98 21.24
C PRO A 137 -11.94 24.13 22.31
N THR A 138 -11.69 25.36 22.74
CA THR A 138 -10.89 25.64 23.93
C THR A 138 -11.73 25.29 25.15
N LEU A 139 -11.16 24.50 26.06
CA LEU A 139 -11.75 24.32 27.39
C LEU A 139 -11.68 25.68 28.09
N VAL A 140 -12.85 26.30 28.25
CA VAL A 140 -12.98 27.46 29.13
C VAL A 140 -12.83 26.92 30.54
N GLU A 141 -11.71 27.19 31.19
CA GLU A 141 -11.62 27.03 32.64
C GLU A 141 -12.70 27.93 33.25
N ARG A 142 -13.67 27.28 33.88
CA ARG A 142 -14.69 27.97 34.66
C ARG A 142 -13.96 28.50 35.88
N ASP A 143 -13.70 29.81 35.89
CA ASP A 143 -13.35 30.52 37.11
C ASP A 143 -14.40 30.15 38.16
N GLU A 144 -13.99 29.39 39.18
CA GLU A 144 -14.72 29.30 40.43
C GLU A 144 -14.63 30.69 41.08
N GLN A 145 -15.50 31.58 40.62
CA GLN A 145 -15.86 32.77 41.36
C GLN A 145 -16.47 32.30 42.69
N SER A 146 -15.62 32.31 43.72
CA SER A 146 -15.88 33.04 44.96
C SER A 146 -17.29 33.62 45.02
N LYS A 147 -18.16 33.01 45.82
CA LYS A 147 -19.27 33.68 46.46
C LYS A 147 -19.66 32.95 47.76
N ASN A 148 -19.13 33.55 48.83
CA ASN A 148 -19.59 33.60 50.22
C ASN A 148 -19.70 32.30 51.03
#